data_AF-A0A7J0ALA9-F1
#
_entry.id   AF-A0A7J0ALA9-F1
#
_cell.length_a   1.000
_cell.length_b   1.000
_cell.length_c   1.000
_cell.angle_alpha   90.00
_cell.angle_beta   90.00
_cell.angle_gamma   90.00
#
_symmetry.space_group_name_H-M   'P 1'
#
loop_
_entity.id
_entity.type
_entity.pdbx_description
1 polymer ?
#
loop_
_entity_poly.entity_id
_entity_poly.type
_entity_poly.pdbx_seq_one_letter_code
_entity_poly.pdbx_strand_id
1 'polypeptide(L)'
;MRNILKATTLESKLPLLAVEHGCIISKDADVTVAFEVSLPELFTVTSAEYESMHSAWCKAIKVLPHYTVVHKQDWFVSEKYKPELQKEDLSFLDRSFERHFNERPYLAHKCYLFLTKTTKERMRQQSNFSTLCRGRIMPKDLNHEMVVKFMESVEQFERIMNDTGYIKLHRLSDENLIGTESTSGLIEKYMSLSMDDVTCLEDIDLSAKEMRIGDKLLCLHTLSDTEDLPAKVSTDNRYERLSTDRSDCRLSFASPVGLLLPCNHIYNQYLLIDDPDENLTRFEKTARNMNSLSKYSRSNAINKEWIDQYLNEAHSYGLISVRCHCTALSFKIGRSLQK
;
A
#
# COMPACT_ATOMS: atom_id res chain seq x y z
N MET A 1 -13.56 8.74 -40.29
CA MET A 1 -13.04 9.68 -39.28
C MET A 1 -11.68 9.17 -38.82
N ARG A 2 -10.58 9.84 -39.17
CA ARG A 2 -9.25 9.49 -38.65
C ARG A 2 -9.21 9.89 -37.19
N ASN A 3 -9.10 8.91 -36.29
CA ASN A 3 -8.85 9.16 -34.87
C ASN A 3 -7.45 9.78 -34.78
N ILE A 4 -7.38 11.11 -34.70
CA ILE A 4 -6.14 11.80 -34.36
C ILE A 4 -5.96 11.52 -32.86
N LEU A 5 -5.15 10.50 -32.54
CA LEU A 5 -4.64 10.33 -31.20
C LEU A 5 -3.96 11.66 -30.84
N LYS A 6 -4.53 12.42 -29.91
CA LYS A 6 -3.91 13.64 -29.40
C LYS A 6 -2.69 13.21 -28.60
N ALA A 7 -1.56 13.05 -29.28
CA ALA A 7 -0.27 12.91 -28.64
C ALA A 7 -0.06 14.14 -27.72
N THR A 8 0.41 13.89 -26.51
CA THR A 8 0.55 14.89 -25.46
C THR A 8 1.73 14.46 -24.59
N THR A 9 2.49 15.40 -24.04
CA THR A 9 3.71 15.08 -23.29
C THR A 9 3.38 14.34 -21.99
N LEU A 10 4.22 13.38 -21.61
CA LEU A 10 4.12 12.64 -20.36
C LEU A 10 4.05 13.59 -19.15
N GLU A 11 4.88 14.63 -19.16
CA GLU A 11 4.89 15.70 -18.15
C GLU A 11 3.52 16.32 -17.92
N SER A 12 2.72 16.52 -18.98
CA SER A 12 1.40 17.13 -18.84
C SER A 12 0.35 16.16 -18.26
N LYS A 13 0.53 14.86 -18.48
CA LYS A 13 -0.39 13.79 -18.07
C LYS A 13 -0.07 13.18 -16.72
N LEU A 14 1.21 13.09 -16.34
CA LEU A 14 1.61 12.61 -15.03
C LEU A 14 1.01 13.52 -13.94
N PRO A 15 0.40 12.95 -12.90
CA PRO A 15 -0.19 13.73 -11.81
C PRO A 15 0.85 14.31 -10.84
N LEU A 16 2.13 14.07 -11.09
CA LEU A 16 3.26 14.58 -10.33
C LEU A 16 3.63 15.97 -10.83
N LEU A 17 3.86 16.90 -9.90
CA LEU A 17 4.32 18.26 -10.18
C LEU A 17 5.84 18.36 -10.03
N ALA A 18 6.35 17.95 -8.87
CA ALA A 18 7.77 18.01 -8.52
C ALA A 18 8.10 17.02 -7.40
N VAL A 19 9.39 16.75 -7.22
CA VAL A 19 9.94 16.10 -6.03
C VAL A 19 10.91 17.08 -5.39
N GLU A 20 10.62 17.49 -4.17
CA GLU A 20 11.37 18.53 -3.45
C GLU A 20 11.49 18.15 -1.97
N HIS A 21 12.70 18.25 -1.40
CA HIS A 21 12.95 18.04 0.03
C HIS A 21 12.50 16.67 0.57
N GLY A 22 12.65 15.61 -0.24
CA GLY A 22 12.24 14.24 0.06
C GLY A 22 10.72 14.05 0.04
N CYS A 23 9.99 14.94 -0.66
CA CYS A 23 8.53 14.91 -0.75
C CYS A 23 8.10 14.90 -2.22
N ILE A 24 7.14 14.05 -2.55
CA ILE A 24 6.47 14.05 -3.85
C ILE A 24 5.30 15.02 -3.78
N ILE A 25 5.30 16.02 -4.66
CA ILE A 25 4.24 17.02 -4.79
C ILE A 25 3.37 16.66 -6.00
N SER A 26 2.07 16.47 -5.78
CA SER A 26 1.12 16.26 -6.86
C SER A 26 0.66 17.60 -7.48
N LYS A 27 0.18 17.56 -8.71
CA LYS A 27 -0.48 18.71 -9.35
C LYS A 27 -1.79 19.11 -8.66
N ASP A 28 -2.38 18.22 -7.86
CA ASP A 28 -3.56 18.51 -7.06
C ASP A 28 -3.19 19.14 -5.69
N ALA A 29 -1.93 19.51 -5.47
CA ALA A 29 -1.37 20.04 -4.23
C ALA A 29 -1.41 19.05 -3.06
N ASP A 30 -1.21 17.77 -3.35
CA ASP A 30 -0.95 16.77 -2.31
C ASP A 30 0.54 16.67 -2.04
N VAL A 31 0.89 16.48 -0.77
CA VAL A 31 2.27 16.27 -0.34
C VAL A 31 2.41 14.85 0.16
N THR A 32 3.34 14.10 -0.43
CA THR A 32 3.60 12.71 -0.06
C THR A 32 5.03 12.54 0.44
N VAL A 33 5.18 12.00 1.64
CA VAL A 33 6.47 11.52 2.16
C VAL A 33 6.52 10.01 1.98
N ALA A 34 7.64 9.52 1.46
CA ALA A 34 7.84 8.10 1.18
C ALA A 34 8.94 7.51 2.08
N PHE A 35 8.73 6.28 2.52
CA PHE A 35 9.65 5.51 3.33
C PHE A 35 9.86 4.12 2.73
N GLU A 36 11.07 3.60 2.82
CA GLU A 36 11.34 2.17 2.76
C GLU A 36 11.15 1.57 4.15
N VAL A 37 10.45 0.44 4.22
CA VAL A 37 10.09 -0.21 5.48
C VAL A 37 10.85 -1.51 5.61
N SER A 38 11.72 -1.58 6.61
CA SER A 38 12.39 -2.81 7.02
C SER A 38 11.46 -3.56 7.98
N LEU A 39 11.01 -4.75 7.56
CA LEU A 39 10.18 -5.65 8.34
C LEU A 39 11.04 -6.76 8.97
N PRO A 40 10.59 -7.37 10.08
CA PRO A 40 11.28 -8.49 10.69
C PRO A 40 11.27 -9.73 9.79
N GLU A 41 12.27 -10.59 9.97
CA GLU A 41 12.40 -11.83 9.21
C GLU A 41 11.24 -12.80 9.48
N LEU A 42 10.89 -13.59 8.47
CA LEU A 42 9.80 -14.56 8.56
C LEU A 42 10.05 -15.58 9.68
N PHE A 43 8.98 -15.91 10.41
CA PHE A 43 9.00 -16.89 11.51
C PHE A 43 9.90 -16.53 12.71
N THR A 44 10.42 -15.30 12.78
CA THR A 44 11.18 -14.81 13.94
C THR A 44 10.31 -14.10 14.98
N VAL A 45 9.03 -13.87 14.65
CA VAL A 45 8.11 -13.03 15.42
C VAL A 45 7.04 -13.86 16.11
N THR A 46 6.84 -13.59 17.39
CA THR A 46 5.82 -14.19 18.26
C THR A 46 4.49 -13.43 18.20
N SER A 47 3.42 -14.01 18.71
CA SER A 47 2.09 -13.37 18.70
C SER A 47 2.04 -12.06 19.49
N ALA A 48 2.68 -12.02 20.67
CA ALA A 48 2.76 -10.82 21.49
C ALA A 48 3.54 -9.69 20.79
N GLU A 49 4.55 -10.04 19.98
CA GLU A 49 5.29 -9.08 19.16
C GLU A 49 4.44 -8.58 17.99
N TYR A 50 3.64 -9.44 17.35
CA TYR A 50 2.64 -9.00 16.35
C TYR A 50 1.61 -8.03 16.92
N GLU A 51 1.10 -8.28 18.13
CA GLU A 51 0.20 -7.36 18.83
C GLU A 51 0.88 -6.03 19.17
N SER A 52 2.16 -6.08 19.58
CA SER A 52 2.96 -4.89 19.87
C SER A 52 3.20 -4.05 18.61
N MET A 53 3.57 -4.68 17.49
CA MET A 53 3.71 -4.02 16.19
C MET A 53 2.39 -3.40 15.72
N HIS A 54 1.27 -4.13 15.83
CA HIS A 54 -0.04 -3.62 15.48
C HIS A 54 -0.43 -2.40 16.33
N SER A 55 -0.19 -2.49 17.64
CA SER A 55 -0.43 -1.38 18.57
C SER A 55 0.42 -0.15 18.24
N ALA A 56 1.65 -0.35 17.77
CA ALA A 56 2.52 0.74 17.32
C ALA A 56 2.00 1.41 16.05
N TRP A 57 1.58 0.64 15.04
CA TRP A 57 0.91 1.19 13.85
C TRP A 57 -0.33 2.02 14.24
N CYS A 58 -1.18 1.49 15.12
CA CYS A 58 -2.35 2.20 15.62
C CYS A 58 -2.00 3.52 16.33
N LYS A 59 -0.92 3.55 17.13
CA LYS A 59 -0.44 4.77 17.78
C LYS A 59 0.13 5.77 16.77
N ALA A 60 0.94 5.31 15.83
CA ALA A 60 1.56 6.16 14.82
C ALA A 60 0.49 6.80 13.92
N ILE A 61 -0.48 6.01 13.43
CA ILE A 61 -1.58 6.49 12.58
C ILE A 61 -2.41 7.58 13.27
N LYS A 62 -2.64 7.47 14.59
CA LYS A 62 -3.40 8.46 15.38
C LYS A 62 -2.77 9.84 15.43
N VAL A 63 -1.46 9.96 15.21
CA VAL A 63 -0.75 11.24 15.20
C VAL A 63 -0.98 12.01 13.90
N LEU A 64 -1.33 11.30 12.82
CA LEU A 64 -1.49 11.93 11.51
C LEU A 64 -2.70 12.86 11.47
N PRO A 65 -2.60 14.02 10.80
CA PRO A 65 -3.70 14.97 10.72
C PRO A 65 -4.84 14.44 9.84
N HIS A 66 -6.02 15.03 9.96
CA HIS A 66 -7.18 14.68 9.14
C HIS A 66 -6.91 14.86 7.64
N TYR A 67 -7.59 14.08 6.81
CA TYR A 67 -7.41 14.03 5.36
C TYR A 67 -5.98 13.63 4.98
N THR A 68 -5.50 12.55 5.59
CA THR A 68 -4.23 11.90 5.30
C THR A 68 -4.49 10.49 4.79
N VAL A 69 -3.74 10.08 3.77
CA VAL A 69 -3.76 8.73 3.23
C VAL A 69 -2.47 8.03 3.65
N VAL A 70 -2.61 6.91 4.35
CA VAL A 70 -1.50 6.00 4.62
C VAL A 70 -1.59 4.89 3.59
N HIS A 71 -0.58 4.77 2.74
CA HIS A 71 -0.52 3.75 1.71
C HIS A 71 0.73 2.90 1.93
N LYS A 72 0.52 1.66 2.38
CA LYS A 72 1.57 0.65 2.47
C LYS A 72 1.53 -0.21 1.21
N GLN A 73 2.68 -0.38 0.57
CA GLN A 73 2.82 -1.09 -0.68
C GLN A 73 3.89 -2.17 -0.54
N ASP A 74 3.47 -3.43 -0.57
CA ASP A 74 4.36 -4.59 -0.54
C ASP A 74 4.54 -5.13 -1.96
N TRP A 75 5.76 -5.06 -2.46
CA TRP A 75 6.12 -5.60 -3.75
C TRP A 75 6.70 -6.98 -3.59
N PHE A 76 6.24 -7.89 -4.43
CA PHE A 76 6.69 -9.26 -4.50
C PHE A 76 7.09 -9.58 -5.94
N VAL A 77 8.39 -9.77 -6.18
CA VAL A 77 8.93 -10.01 -7.51
C VAL A 77 9.76 -11.29 -7.50
N SER A 78 9.48 -12.19 -8.43
CA SER A 78 10.25 -13.43 -8.57
C SER A 78 11.64 -13.11 -9.08
N GLU A 79 12.63 -13.47 -8.28
CA GLU A 79 14.05 -13.33 -8.58
C GLU A 79 14.75 -14.69 -8.45
N LYS A 80 15.93 -14.81 -9.04
CA LYS A 80 16.77 -16.00 -8.90
C LYS A 80 17.91 -15.68 -7.95
N TYR A 81 18.14 -16.57 -6.98
CA TYR A 81 19.23 -16.43 -6.04
C TYR A 81 20.58 -16.49 -6.75
N LYS A 82 21.40 -15.46 -6.52
CA LYS A 82 22.77 -15.34 -7.05
C LYS A 82 23.73 -15.69 -5.92
N PRO A 83 24.51 -16.77 -6.04
CA PRO A 83 25.39 -17.20 -4.97
C PRO A 83 26.65 -16.34 -4.88
N GLU A 84 27.10 -16.06 -3.67
CA GLU A 84 28.28 -15.22 -3.40
C GLU A 84 29.52 -16.09 -3.12
N LEU A 85 29.91 -16.90 -4.11
CA LEU A 85 31.02 -17.87 -3.98
C LEU A 85 32.42 -17.23 -3.84
N GLN A 86 32.52 -15.91 -4.01
CA GLN A 86 33.78 -15.16 -4.01
C GLN A 86 34.14 -14.55 -2.65
N LYS A 87 33.29 -14.67 -1.64
CA LYS A 87 33.60 -14.23 -0.28
C LYS A 87 34.83 -14.98 0.26
N GLU A 88 35.80 -14.22 0.76
CA GLU A 88 36.90 -14.77 1.57
C GLU A 88 36.29 -15.35 2.86
N ASP A 89 36.80 -16.49 3.34
CA ASP A 89 36.33 -17.24 4.52
C ASP A 89 35.00 -18.02 4.44
N LEU A 90 34.57 -18.49 3.26
CA LEU A 90 33.42 -19.42 3.18
C LEU A 90 33.75 -20.79 3.78
N SER A 91 32.99 -21.22 4.80
CA SER A 91 33.07 -22.58 5.34
C SER A 91 32.54 -23.62 4.33
N PHE A 92 32.82 -24.91 4.58
CA PHE A 92 32.29 -26.00 3.77
C PHE A 92 30.75 -26.00 3.71
N LEU A 93 30.09 -25.66 4.82
CA LEU A 93 28.63 -25.56 4.88
C LEU A 93 28.13 -24.37 4.10
N ASP A 94 28.79 -23.22 4.18
CA ASP A 94 28.41 -22.01 3.44
C ASP A 94 28.54 -22.25 1.94
N ARG A 95 29.64 -22.87 1.49
CA ARG A 95 29.80 -23.27 0.08
C ARG A 95 28.72 -24.22 -0.40
N SER A 96 28.29 -25.15 0.47
CA SER A 96 27.23 -26.10 0.14
C SER A 96 25.87 -25.42 0.09
N PHE A 97 25.60 -24.47 0.99
CA PHE A 97 24.42 -23.62 1.01
C PHE A 97 24.31 -22.78 -0.27
N GLU A 98 25.36 -22.03 -0.60
CA GLU A 98 25.44 -21.20 -1.82
C GLU A 98 25.16 -22.01 -3.09
N ARG A 99 25.75 -23.22 -3.18
CA ARG A 99 25.51 -24.13 -4.31
C ARG A 99 24.09 -24.71 -4.33
N HIS A 100 23.52 -25.00 -3.16
CA HIS A 100 22.19 -25.58 -3.06
C HIS A 100 21.12 -24.62 -3.57
N PHE A 101 21.26 -23.33 -3.26
CA PHE A 101 20.29 -22.29 -3.60
C PHE A 101 20.58 -21.59 -4.93
N ASN A 102 21.72 -21.84 -5.57
CA ASN A 102 22.05 -21.26 -6.87
C ASN A 102 20.90 -21.39 -7.89
N GLU A 103 20.55 -20.26 -8.51
CA GLU A 103 19.47 -20.11 -9.50
C GLU A 103 18.06 -20.47 -9.02
N ARG A 104 17.86 -20.79 -7.74
CA ARG A 104 16.53 -21.09 -7.24
C ARG A 104 15.66 -19.84 -7.24
N PRO A 105 14.43 -19.92 -7.77
CA PRO A 105 13.51 -18.81 -7.73
C PRO A 105 13.03 -18.59 -6.29
N TYR A 106 13.04 -17.35 -5.85
CA TYR A 106 12.39 -16.89 -4.63
C TYR A 106 11.57 -15.64 -4.94
N LEU A 107 10.69 -15.28 -4.02
CA LEU A 107 9.88 -14.08 -4.12
C LEU A 107 10.57 -12.97 -3.31
N ALA A 108 11.27 -12.08 -4.00
CA ALA A 108 11.89 -10.92 -3.38
C ALA A 108 10.79 -9.97 -2.90
N HIS A 109 10.92 -9.50 -1.66
CA HIS A 109 9.97 -8.58 -1.04
C HIS A 109 10.65 -7.23 -0.78
N LYS A 110 9.98 -6.14 -1.17
CA LYS A 110 10.28 -4.80 -0.66
C LYS A 110 9.00 -4.12 -0.23
N CYS A 111 9.08 -3.36 0.85
CA CYS A 111 7.93 -2.65 1.40
C CYS A 111 8.19 -1.15 1.37
N TYR A 112 7.24 -0.41 0.80
CA TYR A 112 7.23 1.04 0.80
C TYR A 112 6.02 1.56 1.57
N LEU A 113 6.18 2.68 2.24
CA LEU A 113 5.11 3.39 2.93
C LEU A 113 5.04 4.82 2.42
N PHE A 114 3.87 5.23 1.99
CA PHE A 114 3.58 6.58 1.53
C PHE A 114 2.58 7.23 2.48
N LEU A 115 2.95 8.38 3.03
CA LEU A 115 2.07 9.23 3.81
C LEU A 115 1.72 10.44 2.97
N THR A 116 0.46 10.54 2.54
CA THR A 116 0.00 11.62 1.67
C THR A 116 -0.97 12.52 2.40
N LYS A 117 -0.60 13.79 2.58
CA LYS A 117 -1.55 14.83 2.98
C LYS A 117 -2.33 15.30 1.76
N THR A 118 -3.65 15.27 1.88
CA THR A 118 -4.56 15.68 0.82
C THR A 118 -5.65 16.61 1.34
N THR A 119 -6.57 17.01 0.44
CA THR A 119 -7.69 17.89 0.72
C THR A 119 -8.99 17.11 0.95
N LYS A 120 -9.92 17.73 1.69
CA LYS A 120 -11.26 17.17 1.96
C LYS A 120 -12.01 16.80 0.68
N GLU A 121 -11.93 17.64 -0.35
CA GLU A 121 -12.59 17.40 -1.63
C GLU A 121 -12.04 16.16 -2.34
N ARG A 122 -10.70 15.98 -2.31
CA ARG A 122 -10.04 14.87 -2.98
C ARG A 122 -10.29 13.55 -2.27
N MET A 123 -10.32 13.52 -0.94
CA MET A 123 -10.68 12.33 -0.15
C MET A 123 -12.09 11.79 -0.44
N ARG A 124 -12.98 12.65 -0.95
CA ARG A 124 -14.36 12.29 -1.33
C ARG A 124 -14.51 11.87 -2.79
N GLN A 125 -13.50 12.06 -3.62
CA GLN A 125 -13.58 11.67 -5.03
C GLN A 125 -13.65 10.16 -5.16
N GLN A 126 -14.55 9.69 -6.03
CA GLN A 126 -14.66 8.30 -6.43
C GLN A 126 -13.80 8.03 -7.68
N SER A 127 -13.41 6.78 -7.90
CA SER A 127 -12.50 6.33 -8.97
C SER A 127 -12.89 6.82 -10.37
N ASN A 128 -14.18 7.06 -10.59
CA ASN A 128 -14.78 7.57 -11.83
C ASN A 128 -14.26 8.97 -12.23
N PHE A 129 -13.64 9.69 -11.28
CA PHE A 129 -13.10 11.05 -11.44
C PHE A 129 -11.57 11.10 -11.34
N SER A 130 -10.88 9.97 -11.57
CA SER A 130 -9.42 9.84 -11.53
C SER A 130 -8.71 10.94 -12.35
N THR A 131 -7.68 11.52 -11.75
CA THR A 131 -6.84 12.57 -12.33
C THR A 131 -6.20 12.12 -13.65
N LEU A 132 -5.89 10.82 -13.81
CA LEU A 132 -5.35 10.25 -15.06
C LEU A 132 -6.36 10.29 -16.22
N CYS A 133 -7.65 10.23 -15.91
CA CYS A 133 -8.73 10.32 -16.90
C CYS A 133 -9.13 11.76 -17.21
N ARG A 134 -8.58 12.76 -16.49
CA ARG A 134 -8.85 14.18 -16.74
C ARG A 134 -7.93 14.72 -17.82
N GLY A 135 -8.50 15.47 -18.77
CA GLY A 135 -7.76 16.01 -19.91
C GLY A 135 -6.73 17.07 -19.54
N ARG A 136 -6.96 17.84 -18.45
CA ARG A 136 -6.11 18.95 -17.99
C ARG A 136 -6.17 19.06 -16.47
N ILE A 137 -5.01 19.06 -15.83
CA ILE A 137 -4.86 19.24 -14.37
C ILE A 137 -4.32 20.66 -14.17
N MET A 138 -4.97 21.46 -13.33
CA MET A 138 -4.47 22.79 -12.99
C MET A 138 -3.79 22.72 -11.62
N PRO A 139 -2.50 23.10 -11.51
CA PRO A 139 -1.79 23.15 -10.24
C PRO A 139 -2.57 23.98 -9.22
N LYS A 140 -2.81 23.41 -8.04
CA LYS A 140 -3.36 24.14 -6.89
C LYS A 140 -2.21 24.65 -6.00
N ASP A 141 -2.46 25.72 -5.25
CA ASP A 141 -1.47 26.26 -4.32
C ASP A 141 -1.39 25.43 -3.03
N LEU A 142 -0.17 25.19 -2.57
CA LEU A 142 0.11 24.51 -1.32
C LEU A 142 0.04 25.51 -0.15
N ASN A 143 -0.71 25.16 0.90
CA ASN A 143 -0.69 25.92 2.14
C ASN A 143 0.55 25.52 2.97
N HIS A 144 1.53 26.42 3.07
CA HIS A 144 2.78 26.17 3.78
C HIS A 144 2.58 25.75 5.25
N GLU A 145 1.64 26.36 5.96
CA GLU A 145 1.36 26.01 7.38
C GLU A 145 0.85 24.57 7.51
N MET A 146 0.03 24.11 6.55
CA MET A 146 -0.44 22.73 6.51
C MET A 146 0.74 21.76 6.28
N VAL A 147 1.66 22.11 5.39
CA VAL A 147 2.84 21.29 5.09
C VAL A 147 3.72 21.15 6.32
N VAL A 148 4.03 22.25 7.02
CA VAL A 148 4.86 22.23 8.23
C VAL A 148 4.26 21.31 9.30
N LYS A 149 2.97 21.49 9.63
CA LYS A 149 2.27 20.63 10.61
C LYS A 149 2.23 19.16 10.18
N PHE A 150 2.07 18.91 8.89
CA PHE A 150 2.10 17.55 8.35
C PHE A 150 3.49 16.92 8.51
N MET A 151 4.55 17.65 8.20
CA MET A 151 5.93 17.16 8.38
C MET A 151 6.24 16.85 9.84
N GLU A 152 5.85 17.72 10.78
CA GLU A 152 5.97 17.45 12.22
C GLU A 152 5.25 16.15 12.64
N SER A 153 4.05 15.94 12.10
CA SER A 153 3.27 14.73 12.36
C SER A 153 3.93 13.47 11.76
N VAL A 154 4.57 13.61 10.59
CA VAL A 154 5.31 12.54 9.92
C VAL A 154 6.59 12.17 10.70
N GLU A 155 7.31 13.15 11.23
CA GLU A 155 8.48 12.91 12.09
C GLU A 155 8.08 12.19 13.38
N GLN A 156 6.98 12.60 14.00
CA GLN A 156 6.44 11.91 15.17
C GLN A 156 5.98 10.48 14.82
N PHE A 157 5.34 10.28 13.66
CA PHE A 157 4.97 8.97 13.15
C PHE A 157 6.20 8.07 12.99
N GLU A 158 7.25 8.58 12.33
CA GLU A 158 8.51 7.88 12.10
C GLU A 158 9.15 7.43 13.41
N ARG A 159 9.23 8.34 14.38
CA ARG A 159 9.79 8.06 15.71
C ARG A 159 9.02 6.94 16.42
N ILE A 160 7.69 6.99 16.46
CA ILE A 160 6.86 5.97 17.11
C ILE A 160 7.11 4.59 16.51
N MET A 161 7.25 4.51 15.18
CA MET A 161 7.49 3.25 14.49
C MET A 161 8.89 2.70 14.77
N ASN A 162 9.91 3.56 14.69
CA ASN A 162 11.31 3.18 14.92
C ASN A 162 11.59 2.79 16.38
N ASP A 163 10.90 3.40 17.35
CA ASP A 163 11.05 3.10 18.78
C ASP A 163 10.62 1.66 19.14
N THR A 164 9.86 0.97 18.27
CA THR A 164 9.44 -0.41 18.50
C THR A 164 10.56 -1.44 18.38
N GLY A 165 11.62 -1.13 17.63
CA GLY A 165 12.73 -2.05 17.34
C GLY A 165 12.44 -3.14 16.30
N TYR A 166 11.17 -3.50 16.05
CA TYR A 166 10.79 -4.53 15.07
C TYR A 166 10.67 -3.98 13.64
N ILE A 167 10.20 -2.74 13.50
CA ILE A 167 10.00 -2.08 12.20
C ILE A 167 10.92 -0.87 12.15
N LYS A 168 11.63 -0.72 11.03
CA LYS A 168 12.42 0.49 10.77
C LYS A 168 11.90 1.19 9.53
N LEU A 169 11.69 2.49 9.64
CA LEU A 169 11.34 3.37 8.55
C LEU A 169 12.59 4.13 8.13
N HIS A 170 12.90 4.06 6.84
CA HIS A 170 13.97 4.81 6.21
C HIS A 170 13.35 5.80 5.22
N ARG A 171 13.42 7.10 5.55
CA ARG A 171 12.88 8.13 4.67
C ARG A 171 13.63 8.17 3.35
N LEU A 172 12.89 8.17 2.24
CA LEU A 172 13.47 8.23 0.90
C LEU A 172 13.90 9.67 0.57
N SER A 173 15.11 9.82 0.04
CA SER A 173 15.61 11.09 -0.48
C SER A 173 15.05 11.38 -1.87
N ASP A 174 15.31 12.60 -2.36
CA ASP A 174 14.96 12.99 -3.74
C ASP A 174 15.58 12.01 -4.74
N GLU A 175 16.86 11.68 -4.58
CA GLU A 175 17.58 10.72 -5.43
C GLU A 175 16.95 9.31 -5.41
N ASN A 176 16.41 8.86 -4.27
CA ASN A 176 15.74 7.57 -4.21
C ASN A 176 14.37 7.59 -4.93
N LEU A 177 13.72 8.75 -5.00
CA LEU A 177 12.41 8.93 -5.62
C LEU A 177 12.49 9.08 -7.13
N ILE A 178 13.33 10.01 -7.60
CA ILE A 178 13.48 10.33 -9.03
C ILE A 178 14.61 9.55 -9.70
N GLY A 179 15.57 9.04 -8.94
CA GLY A 179 16.75 8.37 -9.48
C GLY A 179 17.95 9.31 -9.61
N THR A 180 19.07 8.73 -10.02
CA THR A 180 20.29 9.43 -10.44
C THR A 180 20.58 9.08 -11.90
N GLU A 181 21.63 9.66 -12.49
CA GLU A 181 22.06 9.26 -13.84
C GLU A 181 22.41 7.76 -13.97
N SER A 182 22.70 7.11 -12.84
CA SER A 182 23.17 5.72 -12.80
C SER A 182 22.17 4.72 -12.23
N THR A 183 21.23 5.17 -11.41
CA THR A 183 20.31 4.30 -10.65
C THR A 183 18.89 4.78 -10.79
N SER A 184 17.95 3.85 -11.00
CA SER A 184 16.55 4.24 -11.20
C SER A 184 15.84 4.56 -9.89
N GLY A 185 15.04 5.61 -9.95
CA GLY A 185 14.20 6.06 -8.83
C GLY A 185 12.99 5.16 -8.63
N LEU A 186 12.35 5.29 -7.47
CA LEU A 186 11.12 4.57 -7.15
C LEU A 186 9.99 4.83 -8.16
N ILE A 187 9.89 6.06 -8.68
CA ILE A 187 8.88 6.43 -9.68
C ILE A 187 9.11 5.66 -10.99
N GLU A 188 10.36 5.58 -11.46
CA GLU A 188 10.73 4.86 -12.68
C GLU A 188 10.54 3.35 -12.52
N LYS A 189 10.92 2.81 -11.36
CA LYS A 189 10.69 1.42 -10.98
C LYS A 189 9.20 1.07 -10.95
N TYR A 190 8.36 1.96 -10.41
CA TYR A 190 6.90 1.80 -10.43
C TYR A 190 6.32 1.86 -11.86
N MET A 191 6.78 2.78 -12.70
CA MET A 191 6.35 2.90 -14.09
C MET A 191 6.79 1.74 -14.97
N SER A 192 7.78 0.96 -14.56
CA SER A 192 8.25 -0.24 -15.27
C SER A 192 7.87 -1.56 -14.57
N LEU A 193 7.31 -1.51 -13.37
CA LEU A 193 7.07 -2.65 -12.47
C LEU A 193 8.31 -3.56 -12.32
N SER A 194 9.48 -2.95 -12.16
CA SER A 194 10.76 -3.65 -11.98
C SER A 194 11.47 -3.18 -10.72
N MET A 195 12.19 -4.07 -10.05
CA MET A 195 13.05 -3.72 -8.92
C MET A 195 14.48 -3.37 -9.33
N ASP A 196 14.89 -3.83 -10.50
CA ASP A 196 16.18 -3.54 -11.11
C ASP A 196 16.24 -2.10 -11.62
N ASP A 197 17.44 -1.63 -11.94
CA ASP A 197 17.63 -0.37 -12.63
C ASP A 197 17.09 -0.46 -14.07
N VAL A 198 16.34 0.56 -14.46
CA VAL A 198 15.53 0.60 -15.67
C VAL A 198 16.09 1.68 -16.57
N THR A 199 16.42 1.32 -17.81
CA THR A 199 17.00 2.26 -18.77
C THR A 199 15.96 3.11 -19.49
N CYS A 200 14.71 2.64 -19.58
CA CYS A 200 13.63 3.30 -20.31
C CYS A 200 12.30 3.13 -19.58
N LEU A 201 11.49 4.19 -19.52
CA LEU A 201 10.12 4.11 -19.04
C LEU A 201 9.27 3.28 -20.00
N GLU A 202 8.38 2.48 -19.43
CA GLU A 202 7.48 1.60 -20.18
C GLU A 202 6.12 2.28 -20.41
N ASP A 203 5.49 1.95 -21.53
CA ASP A 203 4.18 2.50 -21.87
C ASP A 203 3.07 1.87 -21.01
N ILE A 204 2.14 2.70 -20.53
CA ILE A 204 0.96 2.25 -19.78
C ILE A 204 -0.27 2.26 -20.71
N ASP A 205 -0.84 1.08 -20.94
CA ASP A 205 -2.08 0.93 -21.70
C ASP A 205 -3.20 0.42 -20.78
N LEU A 206 -4.20 1.27 -20.59
CA LEU A 206 -5.40 1.03 -19.79
C LEU A 206 -6.61 0.94 -20.72
N SER A 207 -6.72 -0.17 -21.43
CA SER A 207 -7.85 -0.44 -22.31
C SER A 207 -8.93 -1.25 -21.59
N ALA A 208 -10.16 -1.22 -22.10
CA ALA A 208 -11.24 -2.05 -21.57
C ALA A 208 -10.97 -3.56 -21.71
N LYS A 209 -10.03 -3.95 -22.57
CA LYS A 209 -9.69 -5.35 -22.86
C LYS A 209 -8.52 -5.85 -22.01
N GLU A 210 -7.50 -5.01 -21.84
CA GLU A 210 -6.28 -5.36 -21.13
C GLU A 210 -5.65 -4.12 -20.47
N MET A 211 -5.08 -4.35 -19.29
CA MET A 211 -4.19 -3.41 -18.61
C MET A 211 -2.77 -3.93 -18.75
N ARG A 212 -1.85 -3.10 -19.23
CA ARG A 212 -0.43 -3.47 -19.33
C ARG A 212 0.50 -2.30 -19.04
N ILE A 213 1.70 -2.64 -18.62
CA ILE A 213 2.85 -1.75 -18.50
C ILE A 213 3.98 -2.40 -19.28
N GLY A 214 4.35 -1.82 -20.43
CA GLY A 214 5.24 -2.45 -21.40
C GLY A 214 4.71 -3.82 -21.82
N ASP A 215 5.54 -4.84 -21.70
CA ASP A 215 5.19 -6.24 -21.97
C ASP A 215 4.50 -6.96 -20.79
N LYS A 216 4.28 -6.29 -19.66
CA LYS A 216 3.70 -6.88 -18.45
C LYS A 216 2.18 -6.73 -18.46
N LEU A 217 1.47 -7.85 -18.54
CA LEU A 217 0.01 -7.90 -18.42
C LEU A 217 -0.38 -7.84 -16.94
N LEU A 218 -1.31 -6.96 -16.61
CA LEU A 218 -1.77 -6.68 -15.26
C LEU A 218 -3.13 -7.33 -14.97
N CYS A 219 -3.32 -7.78 -13.74
CA CYS A 219 -4.62 -8.16 -13.21
C CYS A 219 -4.77 -7.59 -11.80
N LEU A 220 -5.75 -6.70 -11.64
CA LEU A 220 -6.07 -6.04 -10.37
C LEU A 220 -7.22 -6.77 -9.68
N HIS A 221 -6.98 -7.23 -8.46
CA HIS A 221 -8.00 -7.75 -7.57
C HIS A 221 -8.30 -6.74 -6.47
N THR A 222 -9.59 -6.49 -6.24
CA THR A 222 -10.08 -5.57 -5.20
C THR A 222 -11.12 -6.28 -4.36
N LEU A 223 -11.08 -6.10 -3.05
CA LEU A 223 -12.17 -6.54 -2.17
C LEU A 223 -13.31 -5.53 -2.29
N SER A 224 -14.45 -5.96 -2.81
CA SER A 224 -15.65 -5.14 -2.99
C SER A 224 -16.82 -5.55 -2.12
N ASP A 225 -16.89 -6.83 -1.74
CA ASP A 225 -17.94 -7.36 -0.89
C ASP A 225 -17.41 -7.64 0.52
N THR A 226 -18.26 -7.40 1.52
CA THR A 226 -18.01 -7.79 2.90
C THR A 226 -18.06 -9.31 3.10
N GLU A 227 -18.76 -10.04 2.23
CA GLU A 227 -18.81 -11.51 2.27
C GLU A 227 -17.47 -12.16 1.89
N ASP A 228 -16.62 -11.43 1.15
CA ASP A 228 -15.27 -11.88 0.78
C ASP A 228 -14.25 -11.72 1.94
N LEU A 229 -14.63 -11.03 3.01
CA LEU A 229 -13.77 -10.86 4.19
C LEU A 229 -13.84 -12.10 5.09
N PRO A 230 -12.72 -12.49 5.72
CA PRO A 230 -12.74 -13.58 6.68
C PRO A 230 -13.60 -13.21 7.90
N ALA A 231 -14.27 -14.22 8.46
CA ALA A 231 -15.19 -14.03 9.59
C ALA A 231 -14.51 -13.48 10.87
N LYS A 232 -13.19 -13.59 10.97
CA LYS A 232 -12.39 -13.05 12.07
C LYS A 232 -11.13 -12.40 11.52
N VAL A 233 -10.76 -11.28 12.11
CA VAL A 233 -9.51 -10.58 11.86
C VAL A 233 -8.61 -10.76 13.08
N SER A 234 -7.34 -11.02 12.82
CA SER A 234 -6.28 -11.12 13.83
C SER A 234 -5.05 -10.37 13.35
N THR A 235 -4.08 -10.18 14.23
CA THR A 235 -2.76 -9.64 13.85
C THR A 235 -1.93 -10.68 13.09
N ASP A 236 -2.02 -11.94 13.54
CA ASP A 236 -1.25 -13.07 13.03
C ASP A 236 -2.09 -14.36 12.96
N ASN A 237 -1.58 -15.35 12.23
CA ASN A 237 -2.13 -16.70 12.15
C ASN A 237 -1.01 -17.74 12.24
N ARG A 238 -1.33 -18.90 12.85
CA ARG A 238 -0.42 -20.05 12.89
C ARG A 238 -0.32 -20.70 11.52
N TYR A 239 0.91 -20.89 11.04
CA TYR A 239 1.18 -21.57 9.78
C TYR A 239 1.45 -23.05 10.03
N GLU A 240 0.40 -23.85 9.93
CA GLU A 240 0.39 -25.27 10.28
C GLU A 240 1.47 -26.10 9.57
N ARG A 241 1.81 -25.76 8.32
CA ARG A 241 2.78 -26.56 7.53
C ARG A 241 4.19 -26.57 8.08
N LEU A 242 4.57 -25.55 8.86
CA LEU A 242 5.89 -25.43 9.50
C LEU A 242 5.82 -25.43 11.02
N SER A 243 4.60 -25.43 11.59
CA SER A 243 4.41 -25.49 13.03
C SER A 243 4.44 -26.94 13.53
N THR A 244 4.87 -27.13 14.77
CA THR A 244 4.84 -28.41 15.48
C THR A 244 4.08 -28.25 16.80
N ASP A 245 3.83 -29.34 17.52
CA ASP A 245 3.20 -29.29 18.84
C ASP A 245 4.02 -28.52 19.88
N ARG A 246 5.32 -28.30 19.61
CA ARG A 246 6.24 -27.59 20.52
C ARG A 246 6.68 -26.22 20.01
N SER A 247 6.39 -25.87 18.75
CA SER A 247 6.86 -24.64 18.13
C SER A 247 5.85 -24.09 17.13
N ASP A 248 5.45 -22.84 17.33
CA ASP A 248 4.52 -22.17 16.42
C ASP A 248 5.29 -21.29 15.42
N CYS A 249 5.15 -21.58 14.14
CA CYS A 249 5.56 -20.69 13.07
C CYS A 249 4.37 -19.81 12.70
N ARG A 250 4.46 -18.51 12.98
CA ARG A 250 3.35 -17.57 12.77
C ARG A 250 3.62 -16.66 11.59
N LEU A 251 2.56 -16.25 10.92
CA LEU A 251 2.58 -15.34 9.78
C LEU A 251 1.58 -14.21 10.02
N SER A 252 1.81 -13.06 9.37
CA SER A 252 0.85 -11.97 9.39
C SER A 252 -0.50 -12.39 8.82
N PHE A 253 -1.57 -11.75 9.29
CA PHE A 253 -2.93 -12.01 8.81
C PHE A 253 -3.07 -11.85 7.28
N ALA A 254 -2.38 -10.87 6.70
CA ALA A 254 -2.39 -10.61 5.26
C ALA A 254 -1.47 -11.54 4.45
N SER A 255 -0.79 -12.50 5.07
CA SER A 255 0.12 -13.43 4.37
C SER A 255 -0.51 -14.20 3.19
N PRO A 256 -1.81 -14.59 3.17
CA PRO A 256 -2.40 -15.27 2.02
C PRO A 256 -2.39 -14.45 0.72
N VAL A 257 -2.49 -13.11 0.82
CA VAL A 257 -2.52 -12.19 -0.32
C VAL A 257 -1.19 -11.46 -0.55
N GLY A 258 -0.19 -11.71 0.30
CA GLY A 258 1.18 -11.23 0.15
C GLY A 258 2.14 -12.40 0.00
N LEU A 259 2.81 -12.77 1.09
CA LEU A 259 3.87 -13.80 1.09
C LEU A 259 3.50 -15.14 0.44
N LEU A 260 2.28 -15.62 0.65
CA LEU A 260 1.85 -16.95 0.20
C LEU A 260 1.27 -16.94 -1.22
N LEU A 261 1.16 -15.78 -1.86
CA LEU A 261 0.66 -15.66 -3.22
C LEU A 261 1.83 -15.89 -4.21
N PRO A 262 1.85 -17.02 -4.95
CA PRO A 262 3.03 -17.45 -5.70
C PRO A 262 3.11 -16.81 -7.09
N CYS A 263 3.03 -15.49 -7.18
CA CYS A 263 3.17 -14.75 -8.43
C CYS A 263 3.80 -13.37 -8.19
N ASN A 264 4.22 -12.70 -9.26
CA ASN A 264 4.67 -11.32 -9.14
C ASN A 264 3.45 -10.43 -8.89
N HIS A 265 3.46 -9.69 -7.79
CA HIS A 265 2.35 -8.85 -7.42
C HIS A 265 2.76 -7.70 -6.52
N ILE A 266 1.89 -6.70 -6.45
CA ILE A 266 1.97 -5.59 -5.51
C ILE A 266 0.71 -5.63 -4.67
N TYR A 267 0.88 -5.79 -3.36
CA TYR A 267 -0.21 -5.68 -2.41
C TYR A 267 -0.26 -4.26 -1.85
N ASN A 268 -1.36 -3.54 -2.13
CA ASN A 268 -1.58 -2.18 -1.67
C ASN A 268 -2.58 -2.17 -0.53
N GLN A 269 -2.23 -1.47 0.56
CA GLN A 269 -3.08 -1.25 1.71
C GLN A 269 -3.23 0.24 1.91
N TYR A 270 -4.45 0.74 1.78
CA TYR A 270 -4.80 2.14 1.95
C TYR A 270 -5.58 2.30 3.24
N LEU A 271 -5.15 3.21 4.10
CA LEU A 271 -5.92 3.74 5.21
C LEU A 271 -6.17 5.23 4.97
N LEU A 272 -7.44 5.58 4.90
CA LEU A 272 -7.93 6.92 4.62
C LEU A 272 -8.41 7.52 5.94
N ILE A 273 -7.63 8.47 6.47
CA ILE A 273 -7.93 9.18 7.71
C ILE A 273 -8.78 10.39 7.32
N ASP A 274 -10.09 10.26 7.48
CA ASP A 274 -11.04 11.35 7.27
C ASP A 274 -11.32 12.09 8.59
N ASP A 275 -12.31 12.98 8.56
CA ASP A 275 -12.88 13.59 9.75
C ASP A 275 -13.79 12.59 10.49
N PRO A 276 -13.41 12.16 11.71
CA PRO A 276 -14.15 11.12 12.43
C PRO A 276 -15.54 11.60 12.85
N ASP A 277 -15.71 12.85 13.24
CA ASP A 277 -16.98 13.39 13.73
C ASP A 277 -18.01 13.48 12.60
N GLU A 278 -17.55 13.87 11.41
CA GLU A 278 -18.39 13.88 10.21
C GLU A 278 -18.82 12.46 9.81
N ASN A 279 -17.91 11.48 9.94
CA ASN A 279 -18.22 10.08 9.66
C ASN A 279 -19.24 9.50 10.64
N LEU A 280 -19.06 9.73 11.95
CA LEU A 280 -19.99 9.28 12.99
C LEU A 280 -21.39 9.91 12.79
N THR A 281 -21.44 11.22 12.54
CA THR A 281 -22.70 11.92 12.23
C THR A 281 -23.41 11.32 11.00
N ARG A 282 -22.64 10.92 9.98
CA ARG A 282 -23.18 10.25 8.79
C ARG A 282 -23.74 8.87 9.10
N PHE A 283 -23.06 8.08 9.94
CA PHE A 283 -23.53 6.78 10.38
C PHE A 283 -24.82 6.89 11.20
N GLU A 284 -24.91 7.84 12.13
CA GLU A 284 -26.14 8.12 12.89
C GLU A 284 -27.31 8.50 11.98
N LYS A 285 -27.07 9.34 10.97
CA LYS A 285 -28.10 9.70 9.99
C LYS A 285 -28.55 8.46 9.19
N THR A 286 -27.60 7.58 8.85
CA THR A 286 -27.88 6.35 8.12
C THR A 286 -28.70 5.38 8.97
N ALA A 287 -28.35 5.19 10.25
CA ALA A 287 -29.12 4.39 11.21
C ALA A 287 -30.55 4.92 11.38
N ARG A 288 -30.73 6.25 11.49
CA ARG A 288 -32.06 6.89 11.54
C ARG A 288 -32.89 6.63 10.29
N ASN A 289 -32.28 6.70 9.11
CA ASN A 289 -32.95 6.40 7.84
C ASN A 289 -33.31 4.91 7.71
N MET A 290 -32.44 3.99 8.13
CA MET A 290 -32.74 2.56 8.16
C MET A 290 -33.87 2.25 9.15
N ASN A 291 -33.93 2.96 10.27
CA ASN A 291 -34.99 2.81 11.26
C ASN A 291 -36.37 3.18 10.70
N SER A 292 -36.47 4.26 9.92
CA SER A 292 -37.74 4.67 9.30
C SER A 292 -38.21 3.67 8.22
N LEU A 293 -37.27 3.01 7.55
CA LEU A 293 -37.53 1.99 6.51
C LEU A 293 -37.60 0.55 7.07
N SER A 294 -37.29 0.34 8.35
CA SER A 294 -37.22 -1.00 8.97
C SER A 294 -38.56 -1.74 9.01
N LYS A 295 -39.68 -1.01 9.02
CA LYS A 295 -41.04 -1.59 8.93
C LYS A 295 -41.27 -2.39 7.64
N TYR A 296 -40.50 -2.11 6.60
CA TYR A 296 -40.65 -2.71 5.26
C TYR A 296 -39.56 -3.74 4.93
N SER A 297 -38.50 -3.85 5.71
CA SER A 297 -37.44 -4.86 5.48
C SER A 297 -36.72 -5.26 6.77
N ARG A 298 -36.68 -6.56 7.02
CA ARG A 298 -35.89 -7.17 8.10
C ARG A 298 -34.39 -6.92 7.93
N SER A 299 -33.87 -6.83 6.71
CA SER A 299 -32.45 -6.54 6.46
C SER A 299 -32.06 -5.14 6.96
N ASN A 300 -32.96 -4.16 6.82
CA ASN A 300 -32.72 -2.80 7.33
C ASN A 300 -32.66 -2.75 8.86
N ALA A 301 -33.43 -3.59 9.54
CA ALA A 301 -33.39 -3.69 10.99
C ALA A 301 -32.04 -4.26 11.48
N ILE A 302 -31.53 -5.31 10.82
CA ILE A 302 -30.23 -5.92 11.14
C ILE A 302 -29.09 -4.93 10.86
N ASN A 303 -29.09 -4.28 9.69
CA ASN A 303 -28.05 -3.31 9.35
C ASN A 303 -28.01 -2.12 10.32
N LYS A 304 -29.18 -1.66 10.78
CA LYS A 304 -29.26 -0.63 11.82
C LYS A 304 -28.58 -1.10 13.11
N GLU A 305 -28.89 -2.31 13.57
CA GLU A 305 -28.30 -2.87 14.79
C GLU A 305 -26.77 -2.92 14.71
N TRP A 306 -26.22 -3.32 13.56
CA TRP A 306 -24.77 -3.30 13.33
C TRP A 306 -24.18 -1.89 13.35
N ILE A 307 -24.86 -0.89 12.77
CA ILE A 307 -24.41 0.51 12.84
C ILE A 307 -24.45 1.01 14.28
N ASP A 308 -25.51 0.73 15.04
CA ASP A 308 -25.63 1.14 16.44
C ASP A 308 -24.54 0.47 17.31
N GLN A 309 -24.23 -0.81 17.08
CA GLN A 309 -23.11 -1.50 17.74
C GLN A 309 -21.78 -0.83 17.43
N TYR A 310 -21.50 -0.53 16.16
CA TYR A 310 -20.29 0.17 15.74
C TYR A 310 -20.16 1.55 16.40
N LEU A 311 -21.24 2.35 16.42
CA LEU A 311 -21.27 3.66 17.05
C LEU A 311 -21.00 3.56 18.57
N ASN A 312 -21.66 2.62 19.25
CA ASN A 312 -21.47 2.41 20.67
C ASN A 312 -20.02 2.02 21.00
N GLU A 313 -19.41 1.14 20.20
CA GLU A 313 -18.01 0.73 20.38
C GLU A 313 -17.06 1.92 20.15
N ALA A 314 -17.27 2.68 19.08
CA ALA A 314 -16.47 3.85 18.76
C ALA A 314 -16.50 4.90 19.88
N HIS A 315 -17.69 5.19 20.43
CA HIS A 315 -17.83 6.13 21.55
C HIS A 315 -17.26 5.59 22.86
N SER A 316 -17.49 4.31 23.17
CA SER A 316 -17.09 3.71 24.44
C SER A 316 -15.57 3.60 24.59
N TYR A 317 -14.88 3.25 23.51
CA TYR A 317 -13.43 3.06 23.51
C TYR A 317 -12.65 4.25 22.92
N GLY A 318 -13.35 5.32 22.50
CA GLY A 318 -12.73 6.49 21.87
C GLY A 318 -11.98 6.13 20.57
N LEU A 319 -12.56 5.25 19.75
CA LEU A 319 -11.95 4.80 18.50
C LEU A 319 -12.20 5.82 17.37
N ILE A 320 -11.24 5.90 16.45
CA ILE A 320 -11.30 6.78 15.30
C ILE A 320 -11.80 5.97 14.10
N SER A 321 -12.86 6.44 13.46
CA SER A 321 -13.37 5.85 12.24
C SER A 321 -12.43 6.15 11.06
N VAL A 322 -11.83 5.11 10.49
CA VAL A 322 -10.98 5.20 9.29
C VAL A 322 -11.58 4.34 8.18
N ARG A 323 -11.37 4.73 6.91
CA ARG A 323 -11.70 3.84 5.78
C ARG A 323 -10.46 3.04 5.40
N CYS A 324 -10.64 1.76 5.11
CA CYS A 324 -9.58 0.89 4.61
C CYS A 324 -9.94 0.39 3.21
N HIS A 325 -8.93 0.27 2.34
CA HIS A 325 -9.07 -0.38 1.04
C HIS A 325 -7.80 -1.18 0.74
N CYS A 326 -7.96 -2.41 0.26
CA CYS A 326 -6.84 -3.28 -0.09
C CYS A 326 -6.97 -3.76 -1.52
N THR A 327 -5.85 -3.79 -2.25
CA THR A 327 -5.81 -4.30 -3.62
C THR A 327 -4.58 -5.17 -3.84
N ALA A 328 -4.71 -6.19 -4.68
CA ALA A 328 -3.60 -7.00 -5.15
C ALA A 328 -3.47 -6.82 -6.67
N LEU A 329 -2.39 -6.18 -7.10
CA LEU A 329 -2.05 -5.99 -8.50
C LEU A 329 -1.03 -7.07 -8.89
N SER A 330 -1.50 -8.14 -9.52
CA SER A 330 -0.61 -9.16 -10.07
C SER A 330 -0.18 -8.82 -11.48
N PHE A 331 1.03 -9.23 -11.85
CA PHE A 331 1.55 -9.02 -13.20
C PHE A 331 2.36 -10.20 -13.69
N LYS A 332 2.34 -10.40 -15.01
CA LYS A 332 3.16 -11.41 -15.68
C LYS A 332 3.76 -10.83 -16.94
N ILE A 333 4.99 -11.22 -17.25
CA ILE A 333 5.59 -10.92 -18.54
C ILE A 333 4.80 -11.70 -19.58
N GLY A 334 4.15 -10.99 -20.51
CA GLY A 334 3.46 -11.62 -21.63
C GLY A 334 4.48 -12.41 -22.44
N ARG A 335 4.17 -13.68 -22.76
CA ARG A 335 4.90 -14.36 -23.84
C ARG A 335 4.71 -13.49 -25.07
N SER A 336 5.78 -12.92 -25.61
CA SER A 336 5.76 -12.50 -27.00
C SER A 336 5.29 -13.72 -27.79
N LEU A 337 4.19 -13.56 -28.52
CA LEU A 337 3.81 -14.53 -29.53
C LEU A 337 5.00 -14.55 -30.50
N GLN A 338 5.86 -15.57 -30.36
CA GLN A 338 6.77 -15.95 -31.43
C GLN A 338 5.90 -16.14 -32.67
N LYS A 339 6.03 -15.20 -33.61
CA LYS A 339 5.43 -15.29 -34.94
C LYS A 339 6.15 -16.35 -35.76
#